data_AF-A0A0F8ZP46-F1
#
_entry.id   AF-A0A0F8ZP46-F1
#
_cell.length_a   1.000
_cell.length_b   1.000
_cell.length_c   1.000
_cell.angle_alpha   90.00
_cell.angle_beta   90.00
_cell.angle_gamma   90.00
#
_symmetry.space_group_name_H-M   'P 1'
#
loop_
_entity.id
_entity.type
_entity.pdbx_description
1 polymer ?
#
loop_
_entity_poly.entity_id
_entity_poly.type
_entity_poly.pdbx_seq_one_letter_code
_entity_poly.pdbx_strand_id
1 'polypeptide(L)' 'MADIYLSLSHKQYKSVEDQAIHFTDNETTHETVDRRFYHKAWRLDLGEGLVIEFQGPRVMAPTHD' A
#
# COMPACT_ATOMS: atom_id res chain seq x y z
N MET A 1 9.04 -14.91 8.64
CA MET A 1 7.89 -14.78 7.74
C MET A 1 6.68 -14.48 8.60
N ALA A 2 5.81 -13.56 8.18
CA ALA A 2 4.61 -13.20 8.92
C ALA A 2 3.42 -13.40 8.00
N ASP A 3 2.45 -14.19 8.45
CA ASP A 3 1.21 -14.44 7.74
C ASP A 3 0.09 -13.63 8.39
N ILE A 4 -0.74 -12.98 7.58
CA ILE A 4 -1.91 -12.22 8.04
C ILE A 4 -3.15 -12.91 7.48
N TYR A 5 -4.02 -13.38 8.37
CA TYR A 5 -5.29 -14.01 8.02
C TYR A 5 -6.44 -13.08 8.39
N LEU A 6 -7.34 -12.82 7.44
CA LEU A 6 -8.50 -11.95 7.61
C LEU A 6 -9.75 -12.67 7.14
N SER A 7 -10.81 -12.63 7.94
CA SER A 7 -12.13 -13.12 7.53
C SER A 7 -12.86 -11.98 6.81
N LEU A 8 -12.72 -11.94 5.49
CA LEU A 8 -13.38 -10.94 4.65
C LEU A 8 -14.76 -11.43 4.22
N SER A 9 -15.74 -10.53 4.17
CA SER A 9 -16.99 -10.80 3.45
C SER A 9 -16.73 -10.95 1.95
N HIS A 10 -17.67 -11.56 1.22
CA HIS A 10 -17.55 -11.72 -0.23
C HIS A 10 -17.32 -10.38 -0.96
N LYS A 11 -18.02 -9.32 -0.54
CA LYS A 11 -17.88 -7.99 -1.13
C LYS A 11 -16.48 -7.41 -0.90
N GLN A 12 -15.96 -7.54 0.31
CA GLN A 12 -14.61 -7.06 0.64
C GLN A 12 -13.55 -7.84 -0.12
N TYR A 13 -13.69 -9.17 -0.19
CA TYR A 13 -12.80 -10.02 -0.97
C TYR A 13 -12.77 -9.62 -2.45
N LYS A 14 -13.93 -9.44 -3.08
CA LYS A 14 -14.02 -8.99 -4.48
C LYS A 14 -13.41 -7.59 -4.68
N SER A 15 -13.63 -6.68 -3.74
CA SER A 15 -13.02 -5.35 -3.79
C SER A 15 -11.50 -5.39 -3.70
N VAL A 16 -10.92 -6.30 -2.91
CA VAL A 16 -9.47 -6.53 -2.85
C VAL A 16 -8.95 -7.09 -4.15
N GLU A 17 -9.62 -8.09 -4.74
CA GLU A 17 -9.24 -8.63 -6.05
C GLU A 17 -9.19 -7.54 -7.12
N ASP A 18 -10.23 -6.70 -7.19
CA ASP A 18 -10.30 -5.62 -8.16
C ASP A 18 -9.17 -4.59 -7.94
N GLN A 19 -8.91 -4.20 -6.68
CA GLN A 19 -7.80 -3.31 -6.32
C GLN A 19 -6.42 -3.90 -6.64
N ALA A 20 -6.26 -5.22 -6.57
CA ALA A 20 -5.03 -5.90 -6.91
C ALA A 20 -4.79 -5.98 -8.42
N ILE A 21 -5.84 -6.13 -9.21
CA ILE A 21 -5.76 -6.03 -10.68
C ILE A 21 -5.32 -4.60 -11.06
N HIS A 22 -5.85 -3.60 -10.36
CA HIS A 22 -5.51 -2.18 -10.56
C HIS A 22 -4.40 -1.69 -9.62
N PHE A 23 -3.37 -2.52 -9.41
CA PHE A 23 -2.29 -2.25 -8.45
C PHE A 23 -1.69 -0.85 -8.55
N THR A 24 -1.41 -0.38 -9.78
CA THR A 24 -0.76 0.91 -10.04
C THR A 24 -1.57 2.10 -9.54
N ASP A 25 -2.90 1.95 -9.49
CA ASP A 25 -3.81 3.02 -9.04
C ASP A 25 -3.83 3.13 -7.52
N ASN A 26 -3.42 2.06 -6.84
CA ASN A 26 -3.40 1.92 -5.38
C ASN A 26 -1.98 2.00 -4.80
N GLU A 27 -0.97 2.24 -5.65
CA GLU A 27 0.40 2.53 -5.21
C GLU A 27 0.49 3.99 -4.75
N THR A 28 0.96 4.17 -3.53
CA THR A 28 1.20 5.48 -2.92
C THR A 28 2.69 5.67 -2.66
N THR A 29 3.12 6.93 -2.61
CA THR A 29 4.52 7.28 -2.28
C THR A 29 4.50 8.12 -1.01
N HIS A 30 5.21 7.64 0.01
CA HIS A 30 5.40 8.37 1.27
C HIS A 30 6.82 8.90 1.32
N GLU A 31 6.96 10.19 1.64
CA GLU A 31 8.24 10.87 1.74
C GLU A 31 8.48 11.34 3.18
N THR A 32 9.74 11.35 3.60
CA THR A 32 10.13 12.00 4.85
C THR A 32 9.97 13.52 4.74
N VAL A 33 9.78 14.20 5.87
CA VAL A 33 9.58 15.66 5.91
C VAL A 33 10.72 16.43 5.23
N ASP A 34 11.94 15.91 5.32
CA ASP A 34 13.14 16.47 4.69
C ASP A 34 13.36 16.02 3.23
N ARG A 35 12.44 15.25 2.66
CA ARG A 35 12.46 14.69 1.29
C ARG A 35 13.71 13.88 0.94
N ARG A 36 14.49 13.46 1.93
CA ARG A 36 15.70 12.66 1.71
C ARG A 36 15.40 11.20 1.45
N PHE A 37 14.28 10.70 1.98
CA PHE A 37 13.89 9.31 1.84
C PHE A 37 12.45 9.20 1.40
N TYR A 38 12.17 8.16 0.63
CA TYR A 38 10.80 7.78 0.28
C TYR A 38 10.62 6.27 0.34
N HIS A 39 9.37 5.83 0.40
CA HIS A 39 9.01 4.46 0.09
C HIS A 39 7.71 4.43 -0.69
N LYS A 40 7.56 3.40 -1.53
CA LYS A 40 6.29 3.04 -2.13
C LYS A 40 5.49 2.21 -1.15
N ALA A 41 4.19 2.38 -1.12
CA ALA A 41 3.29 1.55 -0.33
C ALA A 41 2.08 1.16 -1.17
N TRP A 42 1.63 -0.08 -1.00
CA TRP A 42 0.39 -0.55 -1.61
C TRP A 42 -0.73 -0.50 -0.59
N ARG A 43 -1.75 0.30 -0.87
CA ARG A 43 -2.82 0.60 0.07
C ARG A 43 -4.13 -0.03 -0.41
N LEU A 44 -4.67 -0.93 0.39
CA LEU A 44 -5.91 -1.66 0.13
C LEU A 44 -7.01 -1.21 1.07
N ASP A 45 -8.10 -0.69 0.52
CA ASP A 45 -9.31 -0.39 1.27
C ASP A 45 -10.16 -1.66 1.42
N LEU A 46 -10.40 -2.07 2.66
CA LEU A 46 -11.23 -3.24 3.00
C LEU A 46 -12.67 -2.85 3.34
N GLY A 47 -13.05 -1.58 3.16
CA GLY A 47 -14.34 -1.03 3.55
C GLY A 47 -14.44 -0.76 5.05
N GLU A 48 -15.51 -0.06 5.45
CA GLU A 48 -15.83 0.24 6.85
C GLU A 48 -14.71 1.01 7.58
N GLY A 49 -13.89 1.75 6.82
CA GLY A 49 -12.77 2.53 7.34
C GLY A 49 -11.52 1.70 7.65
N LEU A 50 -11.50 0.40 7.34
CA LEU A 50 -10.32 -0.43 7.48
C LEU A 50 -9.47 -0.37 6.21
N VAL A 51 -8.21 0.04 6.38
CA VAL A 51 -7.21 0.07 5.31
C VAL A 51 -6.01 -0.76 5.74
N ILE A 52 -5.55 -1.64 4.84
CA ILE A 52 -4.26 -2.32 4.99
C ILE A 52 -3.25 -1.69 4.05
N GLU A 53 -2.09 -1.38 4.58
CA GLU A 53 -1.00 -0.78 3.82
C GLU A 53 0.26 -1.62 3.94
N PHE A 54 0.76 -2.09 2.80
CA PHE A 54 2.04 -2.79 2.70
C PHE A 54 3.12 -1.79 2.34
N GLN A 55 3.99 -1.49 3.30
CA GLN A 55 5.09 -0.55 3.11
C GLN A 55 6.29 -1.24 2.46
N GLY A 56 6.72 -0.71 1.33
CA GLY A 56 7.97 -1.09 0.68
C GLY A 56 9.19 -0.59 1.46
N PRO A 57 10.40 -1.00 1.04
CA PRO A 57 11.62 -0.54 1.68
C PRO A 57 11.79 0.97 1.52
N ARG A 58 12.26 1.62 2.58
CA ARG A 58 12.67 3.02 2.53
C ARG A 58 13.98 3.15 1.75
N VAL A 59 13.97 3.98 0.72
CA VAL A 59 15.11 4.28 -0.14
C VAL A 59 15.44 5.77 -0.10
N MET A 60 16.68 6.13 -0.41
CA MET A 60 17.09 7.53 -0.54
C MET A 60 16.56 8.08 -1.86
N ALA A 61 15.96 9.28 -1.83
CA ALA A 61 15.58 9.97 -3.06
C ALA A 61 16.83 10.24 -3.90
N PRO A 62 16.80 10.04 -5.23
CA PRO A 62 17.95 10.36 -6.07
C PRO A 62 18.30 11.84 -5.90
N THR A 63 19.51 12.12 -5.45
CA THR A 63 20.07 13.47 -5.47
C THR A 63 20.26 13.85 -6.94
N HIS A 64 19.45 14.77 -7.45
CA HIS A 64 19.77 15.48 -8.68
C HIS A 64 20.97 16.38 -8.38
N ASP A 65 22.15 15.98 -8.84
CA ASP A 65 23.31 16.87 -9.01
C ASP A 65 23.06 17.86 -10.15
#